data_AF-A0A966XA24-F1
#
_entry.id   AF-A0A966XA24-F1
#
_cell.length_a   1.000
_cell.length_b   1.000
_cell.length_c   1.000
_cell.angle_alpha   90.00
_cell.angle_beta   90.00
_cell.angle_gamma   90.00
#
_symmetry.space_group_name_H-M   'P 1'
#
loop_
_entity.id
_entity.type
_entity.pdbx_description
1 polymer ?
#
loop_
_entity_poly.entity_id
_entity_poly.type
_entity_poly.pdbx_seq_one_letter_code
_entity_poly.pdbx_strand_id
1 'polypeptide(L)'
;MTEPASPTLTREAAWTLLTEFTSSPVLIRHALAVEAAMIGQASRLGGDMGYWGTVGLLHDFDFEKFPTVEQHPFEGARILRSRGYPETLVEDILSHARYSGVERERPVQ
;
A
#
# COMPACT_ATOMS: atom_id res chain seq x y z
N MET A 1 5.55 19.18 18.64
CA MET A 1 4.32 18.46 18.99
C MET A 1 4.19 17.35 17.97
N THR A 2 4.55 16.12 18.33
CA THR A 2 4.48 14.97 17.42
C THR A 2 3.05 14.47 17.44
N GLU A 3 2.31 14.59 16.35
CA GLU A 3 1.00 13.93 16.24
C GLU A 3 1.19 12.42 16.45
N PRO A 4 0.29 11.74 17.18
CA PRO A 4 0.36 10.29 17.30
C PRO A 4 0.22 9.70 15.91
N ALA A 5 1.12 8.77 15.55
CA ALA A 5 1.03 8.03 14.29
C ALA A 5 -0.39 7.46 14.14
N SER A 6 -1.04 7.74 13.01
CA SER A 6 -2.37 7.20 12.73
C SER A 6 -2.33 5.67 12.86
N PRO A 7 -3.24 5.04 13.64
CA PRO A 7 -3.19 3.59 13.90
C PRO A 7 -3.23 2.75 12.61
N THR A 8 -3.74 3.33 11.52
CA THR A 8 -3.80 2.74 10.16
C THR A 8 -2.43 2.60 9.49
N LEU A 9 -1.43 3.42 9.81
CA LEU A 9 -0.08 3.37 9.21
C LEU A 9 0.88 2.40 9.91
N THR A 10 0.40 1.64 10.89
CA THR A 10 1.22 0.61 11.53
C THR A 10 1.37 -0.60 10.62
N ARG A 11 2.55 -1.25 10.66
CA ARG A 11 2.80 -2.47 9.91
C ARG A 11 1.80 -3.57 10.28
N GLU A 12 1.43 -3.63 11.56
CA GLU A 12 0.45 -4.58 12.09
C GLU A 12 -0.94 -4.35 11.50
N ALA A 13 -1.42 -3.10 11.44
CA ALA A 13 -2.69 -2.78 10.80
C ALA A 13 -2.69 -3.13 9.30
N ALA A 14 -1.59 -2.83 8.61
CA ALA A 14 -1.42 -3.17 7.21
C ALA A 14 -1.39 -4.70 6.99
N TRP A 15 -0.74 -5.46 7.87
CA TRP A 15 -0.74 -6.91 7.83
C TRP A 15 -2.13 -7.51 8.05
N THR A 16 -2.89 -7.00 9.03
CA THR A 16 -4.28 -7.40 9.27
C THR A 16 -5.14 -7.14 8.03
N LEU A 17 -5.01 -5.97 7.40
CA LEU A 17 -5.76 -5.65 6.18
C LEU A 17 -5.36 -6.57 5.02
N LEU A 18 -4.07 -6.78 4.77
CA LEU A 18 -3.59 -7.67 3.71
C LEU A 18 -4.18 -9.08 3.87
N THR A 19 -4.09 -9.64 5.07
CA THR A 19 -4.54 -11.02 5.34
C THR A 19 -6.06 -11.17 5.42
N GLU A 20 -6.81 -10.07 5.55
CA GLU A 20 -8.27 -10.06 5.41
C GLU A 20 -8.72 -10.19 3.93
N PHE A 21 -7.91 -9.69 2.99
CA PHE A 21 -8.25 -9.66 1.56
C PHE A 21 -7.50 -10.67 0.71
N THR A 22 -6.35 -11.15 1.18
CA THR A 22 -5.45 -12.05 0.46
C THR A 22 -5.15 -13.28 1.30
N SER A 23 -5.54 -14.45 0.80
CA SER A 23 -5.28 -15.76 1.41
C SER A 23 -4.23 -16.56 0.64
N SER A 24 -3.95 -16.20 -0.61
CA SER A 24 -2.99 -16.85 -1.47
C SER A 24 -1.56 -16.71 -0.94
N PRO A 25 -0.86 -17.81 -0.66
CA PRO A 25 0.54 -17.75 -0.19
C PRO A 25 1.48 -17.11 -1.21
N VAL A 26 1.15 -17.18 -2.51
CA VAL A 26 1.95 -16.56 -3.57
C VAL A 26 1.80 -15.03 -3.51
N LEU A 27 0.57 -14.53 -3.37
CA LEU A 27 0.30 -13.09 -3.29
C LEU A 27 0.82 -12.49 -1.98
N ILE A 28 0.73 -13.22 -0.87
CA ILE A 28 1.34 -12.79 0.41
C ILE A 28 2.86 -12.67 0.27
N ARG A 29 3.54 -13.65 -0.37
CA ARG A 29 4.98 -13.56 -0.60
C ARG A 29 5.36 -12.40 -1.53
N HIS A 30 4.53 -12.12 -2.54
CA HIS A 30 4.69 -10.96 -3.42
C HIS A 30 4.61 -9.65 -2.63
N ALA A 31 3.56 -9.47 -1.82
CA ALA A 31 3.40 -8.28 -0.97
C ALA A 31 4.60 -8.07 -0.01
N LEU A 32 5.08 -9.14 0.64
CA LEU A 32 6.26 -9.09 1.51
C LEU A 32 7.55 -8.74 0.76
N ALA A 33 7.72 -9.24 -0.47
CA ALA A 33 8.89 -8.90 -1.29
C ALA A 33 8.87 -7.43 -1.71
N VAL A 34 7.71 -6.90 -2.08
CA VAL A 34 7.55 -5.48 -2.46
C VAL A 34 7.71 -4.57 -1.24
N GLU A 35 7.17 -4.93 -0.07
CA GLU A 35 7.44 -4.24 1.19
C GLU A 35 8.95 -4.12 1.45
N ALA A 36 9.69 -5.24 1.38
CA ALA A 36 11.13 -5.24 1.59
C ALA A 36 11.89 -4.36 0.58
N ALA A 37 11.47 -4.38 -0.69
CA ALA A 37 12.04 -3.54 -1.73
C ALA A 37 11.79 -2.04 -1.46
N MET A 38 10.57 -1.68 -1.06
CA MET A 38 10.21 -0.29 -0.75
C MET A 38 10.92 0.22 0.50
N ILE A 39 11.07 -0.61 1.54
CA ILE A 39 11.87 -0.28 2.74
C ILE A 39 13.32 -0.04 2.37
N GLY A 40 13.93 -0.94 1.59
CA GLY A 40 15.31 -0.80 1.13
C GLY A 40 15.49 0.48 0.31
N GLN A 41 14.48 0.84 -0.48
CA GLN A 41 14.54 2.02 -1.31
C GLN A 41 14.36 3.33 -0.53
N ALA A 42 13.42 3.37 0.41
CA ALA A 42 13.28 4.47 1.36
C ALA A 42 14.57 4.69 2.15
N SER A 43 15.17 3.63 2.68
CA SER A 43 16.44 3.70 3.40
C SER A 43 17.57 4.33 2.57
N ARG A 44 17.66 3.98 1.28
CA ARG A 44 18.70 4.52 0.38
C ARG A 44 18.49 5.99 0.00
N LEU A 45 17.25 6.43 -0.07
CA LEU A 45 16.88 7.77 -0.54
C LEU A 45 16.55 8.76 0.57
N GLY A 46 16.53 8.31 1.83
CA GLY A 46 16.25 9.15 2.99
C GLY A 46 14.79 9.18 3.44
N GLY A 47 13.95 8.29 2.88
CA GLY A 47 12.51 8.31 3.10
C GLY A 47 12.01 7.52 4.29
N ASP A 48 10.73 7.72 4.58
CA ASP A 48 10.04 7.04 5.68
C ASP A 48 9.85 5.55 5.35
N MET A 49 10.70 4.71 5.94
CA MET A 49 10.69 3.26 5.77
C MET A 49 9.37 2.62 6.20
N GLY A 50 8.70 3.14 7.23
CA GLY A 50 7.43 2.62 7.71
C GLY A 50 6.29 2.93 6.73
N TYR A 51 6.24 4.16 6.25
CA TYR A 51 5.29 4.59 5.23
C TYR A 51 5.46 3.79 3.92
N TRP A 52 6.67 3.77 3.37
CA TRP A 52 6.93 3.09 2.09
C TRP A 52 6.83 1.57 2.19
N GLY A 53 7.19 0.99 3.34
CA GLY A 53 6.91 -0.42 3.64
C GLY A 53 5.41 -0.72 3.61
N THR A 54 4.58 0.16 4.20
CA THR A 54 3.12 0.04 4.17
C THR A 54 2.55 0.15 2.76
N VAL A 55 3.01 1.13 1.97
CA VAL A 55 2.65 1.27 0.54
C VAL A 55 2.97 -0.03 -0.21
N GLY A 56 4.18 -0.56 -0.05
CA GLY A 56 4.60 -1.80 -0.71
C GLY A 56 3.80 -3.02 -0.26
N LEU A 57 3.49 -3.13 1.03
CA LEU A 57 2.72 -4.26 1.57
C LEU A 57 1.27 -4.28 1.08
N LEU A 58 0.67 -3.10 0.93
CA LEU A 58 -0.75 -2.96 0.58
C LEU A 58 -1.00 -2.72 -0.91
N HIS A 59 0.01 -2.57 -1.77
CA HIS A 59 -0.24 -2.14 -3.15
C HIS A 59 -1.24 -3.00 -3.93
N ASP A 60 -1.22 -4.33 -3.72
CA ASP A 60 -2.07 -5.32 -4.41
C ASP A 60 -3.03 -6.07 -3.46
N PHE A 61 -3.31 -5.54 -2.27
CA PHE A 61 -4.07 -6.29 -1.26
C PHE A 61 -5.50 -6.66 -1.70
N ASP A 62 -6.09 -5.90 -2.61
CA ASP A 62 -7.44 -6.09 -3.13
C ASP A 62 -7.49 -7.07 -4.32
N PHE A 63 -6.36 -7.36 -4.95
CA PHE A 63 -6.27 -8.09 -6.22
C PHE A 63 -6.91 -9.48 -6.18
N GLU A 64 -6.75 -10.24 -5.09
CA GLU A 64 -7.31 -11.60 -4.97
C GLU A 64 -8.85 -11.61 -5.06
N LYS A 65 -9.50 -10.57 -4.51
CA LYS A 65 -10.97 -10.44 -4.54
C LYS A 65 -11.47 -9.66 -5.76
N PHE A 66 -10.64 -8.79 -6.33
CA PHE A 66 -11.02 -7.81 -7.34
C PHE A 66 -10.03 -7.77 -8.53
N PRO A 67 -9.85 -8.86 -9.29
CA PRO A 67 -8.69 -9.02 -10.19
C PRO A 67 -8.79 -8.28 -11.53
N THR A 68 -9.94 -7.68 -11.89
CA THR A 68 -10.08 -7.02 -13.20
C THR A 68 -9.49 -5.62 -13.20
N VAL A 69 -9.09 -5.15 -14.37
CA VAL A 69 -8.49 -3.81 -14.57
C VAL A 69 -9.44 -2.69 -14.18
N GLU A 70 -10.75 -2.93 -14.28
CA GLU A 70 -11.80 -2.00 -13.87
C GLU A 70 -12.00 -1.98 -12.35
N GLN A 71 -11.52 -2.98 -11.63
CA GLN A 71 -11.73 -3.14 -10.18
C GLN A 71 -10.46 -2.85 -9.38
N HIS A 72 -9.36 -3.54 -9.64
CA HIS A 72 -8.07 -3.27 -9.00
C HIS A 72 -7.31 -2.20 -9.80
N PRO A 73 -6.75 -1.16 -9.16
CA PRO A 73 -6.62 -0.96 -7.70
C PRO A 73 -7.73 -0.08 -7.06
N PHE A 74 -8.81 0.20 -7.79
CA PHE A 74 -9.85 1.14 -7.36
C PHE A 74 -10.65 0.67 -6.13
N GLU A 75 -10.93 -0.64 -6.03
CA GLU A 75 -11.58 -1.22 -4.85
C GLU A 75 -10.68 -1.13 -3.61
N GLY A 76 -9.39 -1.43 -3.75
CA GLY A 76 -8.39 -1.23 -2.70
C GLY A 76 -8.38 0.22 -2.21
N ALA A 77 -8.35 1.18 -3.13
CA ALA A 77 -8.42 2.60 -2.77
C ALA A 77 -9.70 2.98 -2.03
N ARG A 78 -10.86 2.49 -2.47
CA ARG A 78 -12.15 2.70 -1.78
C ARG A 78 -12.12 2.13 -0.36
N ILE A 79 -11.59 0.92 -0.20
CA ILE A 79 -11.47 0.25 1.11
C ILE A 79 -10.54 1.02 2.03
N LEU A 80 -9.34 1.42 1.56
CA LEU A 80 -8.38 2.19 2.35
C LEU A 80 -8.96 3.51 2.85
N ARG A 81 -9.65 4.27 1.98
CA ARG A 81 -10.36 5.51 2.36
C ARG A 81 -11.42 5.23 3.43
N SER A 82 -12.22 4.18 3.26
CA SER A 82 -13.25 3.80 4.24
C SER A 82 -12.69 3.37 5.60
N ARG A 83 -11.44 2.90 5.62
CA ARG A 83 -10.70 2.47 6.83
C ARG A 83 -9.91 3.62 7.48
N GLY A 84 -9.96 4.83 6.91
CA GLY A 84 -9.26 6.00 7.46
C GLY A 84 -7.77 6.04 7.17
N TYR A 85 -7.30 5.37 6.11
CA TYR A 85 -5.94 5.58 5.62
C TYR A 85 -5.82 6.98 5.02
N PRO A 86 -4.66 7.65 5.17
CA PRO A 86 -4.46 8.98 4.61
C PRO A 86 -4.53 8.93 3.08
N GLU A 87 -5.13 9.96 2.49
CA GLU A 87 -5.31 10.04 1.03
C GLU A 87 -3.97 9.93 0.29
N THR A 88 -2.91 10.47 0.86
CA THR A 88 -1.55 10.33 0.36
C THR A 88 -1.14 8.86 0.16
N LEU A 89 -1.41 7.99 1.13
CA LEU A 89 -1.08 6.57 0.97
C LEU A 89 -1.93 5.93 -0.15
N VAL A 90 -3.20 6.33 -0.25
CA VAL A 90 -4.12 5.83 -1.26
C VAL A 90 -3.67 6.22 -2.66
N GLU A 91 -3.26 7.47 -2.87
CA GLU A 91 -2.74 7.97 -4.14
C GLU A 91 -1.44 7.27 -4.53
N ASP A 92 -0.51 7.07 -3.60
CA ASP A 92 0.74 6.35 -3.88
C ASP A 92 0.47 4.90 -4.29
N ILE A 93 -0.49 4.24 -3.62
CA ILE A 93 -0.94 2.91 -4.04
C ILE A 93 -1.58 2.98 -5.42
N LEU A 94 -2.55 3.86 -5.67
CA LEU A 94 -3.21 3.98 -6.99
C LEU A 94 -2.21 4.20 -8.13
N SER A 95 -1.13 4.95 -7.88
CA SER A 95 -0.09 5.26 -8.86
C SER A 95 0.74 4.05 -9.33
N HIS A 96 0.63 2.88 -8.67
CA HIS A 96 1.33 1.68 -9.13
C HIS A 96 0.75 1.18 -10.47
N ALA A 97 -0.55 1.30 -10.66
CA ALA A 97 -1.27 0.90 -11.86
C ALA A 97 -1.32 2.06 -12.87
N ARG A 98 -0.64 1.93 -14.01
CA ARG A 98 -0.62 3.00 -15.04
C ARG A 98 -2.01 3.37 -15.57
N TYR A 99 -2.96 2.44 -15.52
CA TYR A 99 -4.32 2.62 -15.99
C TYR A 99 -5.24 3.27 -14.95
N SER A 100 -4.76 3.56 -13.73
CA SER A 100 -5.54 4.27 -12.70
C SER A 100 -5.74 5.75 -13.03
N GLY A 101 -4.90 6.32 -13.90
CA GLY A 101 -4.88 7.75 -14.20
C GLY A 101 -4.22 8.62 -13.12
N VAL A 102 -3.71 8.01 -12.04
CA VAL A 102 -2.99 8.72 -10.96
C VAL A 102 -1.50 8.73 -11.28
N GLU A 103 -0.92 9.93 -11.39
CA GLU A 103 0.52 10.09 -11.64
C GLU A 103 1.36 9.78 -10.40
N ARG A 104 2.59 9.33 -10.61
CA ARG A 104 3.58 9.17 -9.55
C ARG A 104 4.20 10.51 -9.23
N GLU A 105 3.57 11.27 -8.36
CA GLU A 105 4.03 12.62 -8.01
C GLU A 105 5.16 12.59 -6.98
N ARG A 106 5.14 11.63 -6.05
CA ARG A 106 6.08 11.60 -4.92
C ARG A 106 7.16 10.55 -5.13
N PRO A 107 8.44 10.96 -5.14
CA PRO A 107 9.54 10.02 -5.09
C PRO A 107 9.58 9.36 -3.71
N VAL A 108 10.18 8.17 -3.67
CA VAL A 108 10.53 7.49 -2.42
C VAL A 108 11.67 8.28 -1.76
N GLN A 109 11.37 9.39 -1.10
CA GLN A 109 12.30 10.35 -0.48
C GLN A 109 12.03 10.51 1.00
#